data_AF-A0A3M3ZQP8-F1
#
_entry.id   AF-A0A3M3ZQP8-F1
#
_cell.length_a   1.000
_cell.length_b   1.000
_cell.length_c   1.000
_cell.angle_alpha   90.00
_cell.angle_beta   90.00
_cell.angle_gamma   90.00
#
_symmetry.space_group_name_H-M   'P 1'
#
loop_
_entity.id
_entity.type
_entity.pdbx_description
1 polymer ?
#
loop_
_entity_poly.entity_id
_entity_poly.type
_entity_poly.pdbx_seq_one_letter_code
_entity_poly.pdbx_strand_id
1 'polypeptide(L)'
;MGIDLSAALDNTQGLISNEDVLTLKAASLTNTAGSVSSAGKLTLDSTGAISNQGGKLLTDGALDLKSASLDNSQNGNISGKGLLTLKTGNFDNSHNGRVSSSDRLDLTSAQLTNSDGGSIGSSQALTASVSRLSQQGGSLFSNTSLSLDLNNGQLDNQGGLINAPGALLLKNVNEVLNQNGEISSAQAFTVNAQQLDNSGGKLLSNQLLTLRIARALTNVKGMIAAAGVDATANTLDNTGGTLTSRNNLDLTVTGLLTNRDKGLINAAQALKVGKASLDNQNGQVLGGTSLILDATSINNTAKGLINSTGTLNLTAGSLDAGNGGEVSATRDMTLVLNALSLNGGRVMGDAGLSIDMQGNDLNNLGGLITADGSLALNRIRDLNNQSGEVSSAQSFRFDGRTLDNSSGKLISSNVLTVNATNLLNQNGLISGWQGLNISGNRLDNRTNGTLSSRNGNLVTTLTGELLNGGNGALVS
;
A
#
# COMPACT_ATOMS: atom_id res chain seq x y z
N MET A 1 48.96 27.55 -0.41
CA MET A 1 50.03 26.61 0.00
C MET A 1 49.89 25.28 -0.75
N GLY A 2 51.00 24.62 -1.09
CA GLY A 2 51.00 23.29 -1.69
C GLY A 2 51.93 22.33 -0.94
N ILE A 3 51.44 21.14 -0.59
CA ILE A 3 52.23 20.04 -0.03
C ILE A 3 52.13 18.88 -1.02
N ASP A 4 53.26 18.40 -1.52
CA ASP A 4 53.33 17.30 -2.49
C ASP A 4 54.31 16.25 -1.96
N LEU A 5 53.77 15.15 -1.47
CA LEU A 5 54.51 14.07 -0.84
C LEU A 5 54.25 12.76 -1.60
N SER A 6 55.31 12.03 -1.90
CA SER A 6 55.19 10.65 -2.39
C SER A 6 54.92 9.63 -1.27
N ALA A 7 54.95 10.08 0.00
CA ALA A 7 54.80 9.27 1.20
C ALA A 7 53.51 9.62 1.97
N ALA A 8 53.32 8.97 3.12
CA ALA A 8 52.24 9.28 4.04
C ALA A 8 52.43 10.66 4.69
N LEU A 9 51.33 11.39 4.84
CA LEU A 9 51.24 12.60 5.65
C LEU A 9 50.51 12.28 6.96
N ASP A 10 51.18 12.48 8.09
CA ASP A 10 50.58 12.36 9.42
C ASP A 10 50.34 13.76 10.01
N ASN A 11 49.07 14.07 10.21
CA ASN A 11 48.56 15.27 10.85
C ASN A 11 47.71 14.91 12.09
N THR A 12 48.00 13.79 12.76
CA THR A 12 47.33 13.39 14.01
C THR A 12 47.47 14.49 15.06
N GLN A 13 46.34 15.00 15.58
CA GLN A 13 46.28 16.13 16.51
C GLN A 13 46.99 17.41 15.99
N GLY A 14 47.31 17.46 14.71
CA GLY A 14 48.04 18.57 14.08
C GLY A 14 47.11 19.63 13.47
N LEU A 15 47.73 20.70 12.96
CA LEU A 15 47.06 21.78 12.25
C LEU A 15 47.79 22.08 10.94
N ILE A 16 47.08 21.98 9.83
CA ILE A 16 47.48 22.49 8.52
C ILE A 16 46.43 23.51 8.10
N SER A 17 46.81 24.78 7.94
CA SER A 17 45.89 25.83 7.54
C SER A 17 46.49 26.75 6.47
N ASN A 18 45.64 27.33 5.62
CA ASN A 18 46.04 28.34 4.63
C ASN A 18 44.91 29.35 4.37
N GLU A 19 45.24 30.64 4.32
CA GLU A 19 44.27 31.74 4.10
C GLU A 19 43.87 31.94 2.63
N ASP A 20 44.31 31.05 1.75
CA ASP A 20 43.96 31.00 0.32
C ASP A 20 43.83 29.51 -0.08
N VAL A 21 44.03 29.14 -1.34
CA VAL A 21 44.02 27.75 -1.84
C VAL A 21 45.06 26.85 -1.15
N LEU A 22 44.61 25.70 -0.66
CA LEU A 22 45.45 24.62 -0.13
C LEU A 22 45.35 23.37 -1.03
N THR A 23 46.50 22.87 -1.50
CA THR A 23 46.58 21.57 -2.19
C THR A 23 47.47 20.62 -1.39
N LEU A 24 46.95 19.45 -1.01
CA LEU A 24 47.70 18.37 -0.39
C LEU A 24 47.67 17.15 -1.30
N LYS A 25 48.85 16.66 -1.71
CA LYS A 25 49.04 15.38 -2.39
C LYS A 25 49.90 14.48 -1.52
N ALA A 26 49.45 13.25 -1.31
CA ALA A 26 50.14 12.27 -0.47
C ALA A 26 49.84 10.83 -0.90
N ALA A 27 50.65 9.88 -0.45
CA ALA A 27 50.31 8.45 -0.57
C ALA A 27 49.12 8.09 0.33
N SER A 28 49.06 8.67 1.54
CA SER A 28 47.95 8.58 2.48
C SER A 28 47.93 9.80 3.38
N LEU A 29 46.79 10.09 4.00
CA LEU A 29 46.65 11.16 4.99
C LEU A 29 46.05 10.60 6.27
N THR A 30 46.75 10.74 7.40
CA THR A 30 46.18 10.54 8.73
C THR A 30 45.90 11.91 9.34
N ASN A 31 44.64 12.23 9.58
CA ASN A 31 44.17 13.47 10.20
C ASN A 31 43.36 13.18 11.48
N THR A 32 43.70 12.10 12.21
CA THR A 32 42.98 11.70 13.42
C THR A 32 43.07 12.78 14.49
N ALA A 33 41.92 13.28 14.95
CA ALA A 33 41.83 14.42 15.87
C ALA A 33 42.59 15.69 15.41
N GLY A 34 43.00 15.75 14.13
CA GLY A 34 43.73 16.86 13.53
C GLY A 34 42.81 17.83 12.80
N SER A 35 43.38 18.90 12.26
CA SER A 35 42.66 19.89 11.46
C SER A 35 43.44 20.21 10.18
N VAL A 36 42.76 20.10 9.04
CA VAL A 36 43.19 20.65 7.74
C VAL A 36 42.17 21.67 7.31
N SER A 37 42.58 22.92 7.09
CA SER A 37 41.68 24.01 6.71
C SER A 37 42.21 24.94 5.62
N SER A 38 41.29 25.56 4.87
CA SER A 38 41.62 26.54 3.83
C SER A 38 40.52 27.59 3.70
N ALA A 39 40.88 28.88 3.58
CA ALA A 39 39.89 29.92 3.28
C ALA A 39 39.48 29.89 1.79
N GLY A 40 40.41 29.52 0.90
CA GLY A 40 40.14 29.27 -0.52
C GLY A 40 39.76 27.81 -0.78
N LYS A 41 39.97 27.33 -2.02
CA LYS A 41 39.74 25.92 -2.38
C LYS A 41 40.68 24.98 -1.63
N LEU A 42 40.15 23.91 -1.05
CA LEU A 42 40.92 22.79 -0.51
C LEU A 42 40.94 21.63 -1.51
N THR A 43 42.12 21.17 -1.90
CA THR A 43 42.29 19.97 -2.72
C THR A 43 43.08 18.92 -1.94
N LEU A 44 42.50 17.74 -1.76
CA LEU A 44 43.13 16.59 -1.11
C LEU A 44 43.18 15.45 -2.13
N ASP A 45 44.35 15.16 -2.69
CA ASP A 45 44.55 14.08 -3.67
C ASP A 45 45.46 13.01 -3.05
N SER A 46 44.83 12.00 -2.45
CA SER A 46 45.50 10.84 -1.89
C SER A 46 45.39 9.67 -2.85
N THR A 47 46.49 8.96 -3.10
CA THR A 47 46.44 7.69 -3.86
C THR A 47 45.98 6.51 -3.01
N GLY A 48 46.04 6.65 -1.67
CA GLY A 48 45.65 5.65 -0.68
C GLY A 48 44.57 6.16 0.26
N ALA A 49 44.62 5.73 1.52
CA ALA A 49 43.60 6.05 2.53
C ALA A 49 43.69 7.51 3.01
N ILE A 50 42.53 8.07 3.38
CA ILE A 50 42.41 9.27 4.22
C ILE A 50 41.67 8.86 5.49
N SER A 51 42.33 8.98 6.65
CA SER A 51 41.70 8.85 7.96
C SER A 51 41.43 10.24 8.54
N ASN A 52 40.18 10.53 8.85
CA ASN A 52 39.70 11.77 9.46
C ASN A 52 38.92 11.48 10.76
N GLN A 53 39.25 10.41 11.47
CA GLN A 53 38.57 10.02 12.70
C GLN A 53 38.68 11.11 13.77
N GLY A 54 37.56 11.68 14.20
CA GLY A 54 37.52 12.83 15.12
C GLY A 54 38.23 14.10 14.61
N GLY A 55 38.66 14.09 13.35
CA GLY A 55 39.41 15.17 12.69
C GLY A 55 38.49 16.14 11.95
N LYS A 56 39.09 17.19 11.40
CA LYS A 56 38.41 18.24 10.66
C LYS A 56 39.07 18.48 9.30
N LEU A 57 38.29 18.42 8.23
CA LEU A 57 38.65 18.86 6.88
C LEU A 57 37.69 19.99 6.48
N LEU A 58 38.14 21.23 6.56
CA LEU A 58 37.27 22.42 6.48
C LEU A 58 37.70 23.38 5.37
N THR A 59 36.74 23.98 4.67
CA THR A 59 37.04 25.05 3.72
C THR A 59 35.93 26.11 3.63
N ASP A 60 36.32 27.37 3.46
CA ASP A 60 35.41 28.45 3.10
C ASP A 60 35.16 28.55 1.57
N GLY A 61 35.87 27.77 0.78
CA GLY A 61 35.67 27.61 -0.66
C GLY A 61 35.12 26.22 -1.01
N ALA A 62 35.53 25.72 -2.18
CA ALA A 62 35.23 24.36 -2.63
C ALA A 62 36.23 23.35 -2.03
N LEU A 63 35.78 22.11 -1.81
CA LEU A 63 36.65 20.99 -1.43
C LEU A 63 36.58 19.91 -2.51
N ASP A 64 37.73 19.58 -3.10
CA ASP A 64 37.90 18.41 -3.95
C ASP A 64 38.74 17.37 -3.21
N LEU A 65 38.15 16.23 -2.87
CA LEU A 65 38.79 15.13 -2.16
C LEU A 65 38.78 13.87 -3.03
N LYS A 66 39.97 13.30 -3.24
CA LYS A 66 40.15 12.01 -3.88
C LYS A 66 40.97 11.08 -2.97
N SER A 67 40.52 9.85 -2.83
CA SER A 67 41.23 8.81 -2.06
C SER A 67 40.88 7.39 -2.52
N ALA A 68 41.65 6.39 -2.10
CA ALA A 68 41.27 4.99 -2.25
C ALA A 68 40.24 4.55 -1.19
N SER A 69 40.34 5.11 0.02
CA SER A 69 39.33 4.99 1.07
C SER A 69 39.26 6.27 1.89
N LEU A 70 38.11 6.53 2.48
CA LEU A 70 37.87 7.68 3.34
C LEU A 70 37.19 7.18 4.62
N ASP A 71 37.81 7.45 5.75
CA ASP A 71 37.24 7.22 7.07
C ASP A 71 36.99 8.58 7.74
N ASN A 72 35.72 8.94 7.89
CA ASN A 72 35.25 10.13 8.57
C ASN A 72 34.42 9.76 9.81
N SER A 73 34.67 8.58 10.38
CA SER A 73 33.94 8.09 11.56
C SER A 73 34.38 8.80 12.85
N GLN A 74 33.80 8.40 13.98
CA GLN A 74 34.18 8.87 15.33
C GLN A 74 34.13 10.40 15.47
N ASN A 75 33.02 11.03 15.08
CA ASN A 75 32.85 12.49 15.05
C ASN A 75 33.77 13.24 14.05
N GLY A 76 34.27 12.57 13.01
CA GLY A 76 34.97 13.23 11.92
C GLY A 76 34.07 14.25 11.21
N ASN A 77 34.66 15.38 10.80
CA ASN A 77 33.93 16.46 10.14
C ASN A 77 34.59 16.87 8.82
N ILE A 78 33.81 16.83 7.74
CA ILE A 78 34.17 17.32 6.42
C ILE A 78 33.16 18.39 6.03
N SER A 79 33.62 19.63 5.81
CA SER A 79 32.71 20.70 5.43
C SER A 79 33.30 21.73 4.48
N GLY A 80 32.47 22.22 3.55
CA GLY A 80 32.82 23.30 2.64
C GLY A 80 31.69 24.30 2.47
N LYS A 81 32.01 25.60 2.32
CA LYS A 81 31.00 26.62 1.99
C LYS A 81 30.64 26.64 0.49
N GLY A 82 31.53 26.14 -0.37
CA GLY A 82 31.31 25.94 -1.81
C GLY A 82 31.06 24.47 -2.18
N LEU A 83 31.19 24.16 -3.47
CA LEU A 83 31.03 22.81 -4.01
C LEU A 83 31.94 21.82 -3.26
N LEU A 84 31.34 20.73 -2.80
CA LEU A 84 32.04 19.63 -2.17
C LEU A 84 32.04 18.42 -3.13
N THR A 85 33.21 18.04 -3.63
CA THR A 85 33.40 16.87 -4.50
C THR A 85 34.18 15.81 -3.75
N LEU A 86 33.55 14.68 -3.46
CA LEU A 86 34.16 13.53 -2.79
C LEU A 86 34.21 12.34 -3.74
N LYS A 87 35.42 11.89 -4.10
CA LYS A 87 35.62 10.71 -4.94
C LYS A 87 36.51 9.69 -4.24
N THR A 88 35.93 8.62 -3.74
CA THR A 88 36.66 7.61 -2.97
C THR A 88 36.26 6.17 -3.33
N GLY A 89 36.93 5.18 -2.76
CA GLY A 89 36.50 3.78 -2.80
C GLY A 89 35.51 3.51 -1.68
N ASN A 90 36.00 2.92 -0.58
CA ASN A 90 35.18 2.71 0.62
C ASN A 90 35.10 4.00 1.43
N PHE A 91 33.88 4.44 1.74
CA PHE A 91 33.62 5.61 2.55
C PHE A 91 32.88 5.22 3.84
N ASP A 92 33.54 5.39 4.98
CA ASP A 92 32.94 5.30 6.30
C ASP A 92 32.66 6.71 6.86
N ASN A 93 31.40 7.01 7.14
CA ASN A 93 30.91 8.21 7.82
C ASN A 93 30.01 7.83 9.01
N SER A 94 30.29 6.68 9.64
CA SER A 94 29.54 6.17 10.80
C SER A 94 29.91 6.87 12.10
N HIS A 95 29.25 6.50 13.21
CA HIS A 95 29.60 6.95 14.57
C HIS A 95 29.67 8.48 14.68
N ASN A 96 28.58 9.15 14.29
CA ASN A 96 28.44 10.61 14.26
C ASN A 96 29.40 11.34 13.30
N GLY A 97 29.92 10.66 12.27
CA GLY A 97 30.63 11.30 11.17
C GLY A 97 29.75 12.31 10.44
N ARG A 98 30.31 13.44 10.03
CA ARG A 98 29.58 14.53 9.36
C ARG A 98 30.23 14.96 8.05
N VAL A 99 29.42 15.02 7.00
CA VAL A 99 29.73 15.70 5.73
C VAL A 99 28.69 16.78 5.49
N SER A 100 29.11 18.03 5.28
CA SER A 100 28.18 19.12 4.97
C SER A 100 28.72 20.12 3.96
N SER A 101 27.94 20.40 2.91
CA SER A 101 28.20 21.50 1.98
C SER A 101 27.17 22.62 2.15
N SER A 102 27.60 23.88 2.20
CA SER A 102 26.69 25.04 2.07
C SER A 102 26.30 25.34 0.62
N ASP A 103 26.80 24.56 -0.34
CA ASP A 103 26.49 24.60 -1.76
C ASP A 103 26.00 23.20 -2.19
N ARG A 104 26.44 22.71 -3.35
CA ARG A 104 26.18 21.38 -3.88
C ARG A 104 27.19 20.36 -3.33
N LEU A 105 26.75 19.12 -3.15
CA LEU A 105 27.58 17.97 -2.82
C LEU A 105 27.53 16.93 -3.93
N ASP A 106 28.70 16.62 -4.49
CA ASP A 106 28.91 15.50 -5.41
C ASP A 106 29.70 14.41 -4.70
N LEU A 107 29.11 13.23 -4.56
CA LEU A 107 29.70 12.09 -3.89
C LEU A 107 29.78 10.89 -4.85
N THR A 108 30.97 10.34 -5.02
CA THR A 108 31.18 9.07 -5.71
C THR A 108 31.97 8.15 -4.79
N SER A 109 31.39 7.01 -4.44
CA SER A 109 32.09 5.97 -3.68
C SER A 109 31.74 4.58 -4.22
N ALA A 110 32.57 3.58 -3.97
CA ALA A 110 32.19 2.19 -4.25
C ALA A 110 31.18 1.72 -3.20
N GLN A 111 31.50 1.91 -1.93
CA GLN A 111 30.66 1.58 -0.79
C GLN A 111 30.56 2.81 0.12
N LEU A 112 29.35 3.08 0.61
CA LEU A 112 29.11 4.15 1.57
C LEU A 112 28.43 3.58 2.81
N THR A 113 29.10 3.71 3.95
CA THR A 113 28.53 3.50 5.29
C THR A 113 28.33 4.86 5.92
N ASN A 114 27.08 5.28 6.07
CA ASN A 114 26.72 6.46 6.86
C ASN A 114 25.65 6.04 7.86
N SER A 115 26.10 5.28 8.86
CA SER A 115 25.29 4.64 9.91
C SER A 115 25.53 5.27 11.29
N ASP A 116 24.81 4.82 12.32
CA ASP A 116 25.12 5.10 13.74
C ASP A 116 25.27 6.61 14.03
N GLY A 117 24.27 7.40 13.62
CA GLY A 117 24.27 8.86 13.77
C GLY A 117 25.06 9.62 12.70
N GLY A 118 25.63 8.92 11.71
CA GLY A 118 26.25 9.53 10.54
C GLY A 118 25.31 10.50 9.82
N SER A 119 25.85 11.63 9.37
CA SER A 119 25.10 12.68 8.65
C SER A 119 25.84 13.13 7.40
N ILE A 120 25.16 13.08 6.26
CA ILE A 120 25.63 13.64 4.98
C ILE A 120 24.55 14.59 4.46
N GLY A 121 24.90 15.85 4.19
CA GLY A 121 23.92 16.80 3.66
C GLY A 121 24.47 17.99 2.88
N SER A 122 23.57 18.65 2.15
CA SER A 122 23.89 19.85 1.36
C SER A 122 22.80 20.91 1.44
N SER A 123 23.19 22.20 1.41
CA SER A 123 22.25 23.32 1.32
C SER A 123 21.68 23.53 -0.08
N GLN A 124 22.35 23.03 -1.13
CA GLN A 124 21.80 22.91 -2.48
C GLN A 124 21.69 21.43 -2.85
N ALA A 125 21.88 21.06 -4.12
CA ALA A 125 21.65 19.69 -4.57
C ALA A 125 22.68 18.72 -3.99
N LEU A 126 22.27 17.48 -3.75
CA LEU A 126 23.15 16.37 -3.43
C LEU A 126 23.03 15.33 -4.55
N THR A 127 24.15 15.00 -5.18
CA THR A 127 24.23 13.88 -6.12
C THR A 127 25.21 12.84 -5.59
N ALA A 128 24.74 11.62 -5.37
CA ALA A 128 25.58 10.50 -4.99
C ALA A 128 25.49 9.37 -6.01
N SER A 129 26.63 8.79 -6.37
CA SER A 129 26.73 7.52 -7.10
C SER A 129 27.53 6.54 -6.26
N VAL A 130 26.86 5.47 -5.82
CA VAL A 130 27.43 4.44 -4.95
C VAL A 130 27.00 3.05 -5.42
N SER A 131 27.77 2.00 -5.15
CA SER A 131 27.36 0.62 -5.50
C SER A 131 26.64 -0.09 -4.36
N ARG A 132 26.88 0.33 -3.11
CA ARG A 132 26.16 -0.12 -1.91
C ARG A 132 26.06 1.03 -0.94
N LEU A 133 24.89 1.18 -0.31
CA LEU A 133 24.63 2.25 0.66
C LEU A 133 24.04 1.67 1.94
N SER A 134 24.81 1.74 3.04
CA SER A 134 24.30 1.55 4.41
C SER A 134 24.01 2.91 5.03
N GLN A 135 22.75 3.15 5.37
CA GLN A 135 22.17 4.33 6.04
C GLN A 135 21.54 3.98 7.38
N GLN A 136 21.99 2.88 8.00
CA GLN A 136 21.35 2.38 9.21
C GLN A 136 21.47 3.37 10.37
N GLY A 137 20.36 3.93 10.83
CA GLY A 137 20.37 4.97 11.87
C GLY A 137 21.11 6.27 11.48
N GLY A 138 21.37 6.48 10.19
CA GLY A 138 22.03 7.68 9.66
C GLY A 138 21.04 8.65 9.00
N SER A 139 21.59 9.75 8.48
CA SER A 139 20.84 10.77 7.74
C SER A 139 21.53 11.18 6.46
N LEU A 140 20.78 11.18 5.36
CA LEU A 140 21.20 11.65 4.03
C LEU A 140 20.15 12.60 3.46
N PHE A 141 20.50 13.88 3.33
CA PHE A 141 19.52 14.89 2.95
C PHE A 141 20.09 16.00 2.06
N SER A 142 19.19 16.71 1.39
CA SER A 142 19.48 17.95 0.67
C SER A 142 18.41 18.98 1.01
N ASN A 143 18.74 20.26 1.03
CA ASN A 143 17.75 21.34 1.16
C ASN A 143 17.09 21.71 -0.18
N THR A 144 17.46 21.06 -1.29
CA THR A 144 16.84 21.29 -2.61
C THR A 144 16.47 19.99 -3.32
N SER A 145 17.44 19.17 -3.75
CA SER A 145 17.19 17.92 -4.48
C SER A 145 18.26 16.88 -4.18
N LEU A 146 17.85 15.61 -4.17
CA LEU A 146 18.68 14.46 -3.85
C LEU A 146 18.59 13.44 -4.99
N SER A 147 19.71 13.16 -5.65
CA SER A 147 19.83 12.09 -6.65
C SER A 147 20.78 11.02 -6.14
N LEU A 148 20.28 9.80 -5.98
CA LEU A 148 21.05 8.62 -5.58
C LEU A 148 21.06 7.62 -6.73
N ASP A 149 22.23 7.33 -7.28
CA ASP A 149 22.44 6.23 -8.20
C ASP A 149 23.12 5.07 -7.47
N LEU A 150 22.43 3.93 -7.37
CA LEU A 150 22.90 2.76 -6.64
C LEU A 150 23.64 1.76 -7.54
N ASN A 151 23.76 2.03 -8.85
CA ASN A 151 24.48 1.16 -9.80
C ASN A 151 24.03 -0.31 -9.76
N ASN A 152 22.73 -0.55 -9.63
CA ASN A 152 22.06 -1.85 -9.42
C ASN A 152 22.37 -2.50 -8.06
N GLY A 153 22.75 -1.69 -7.09
CA GLY A 153 23.05 -2.07 -5.73
C GLY A 153 21.86 -2.05 -4.78
N GLN A 154 22.17 -2.33 -3.51
CA GLN A 154 21.23 -2.31 -2.40
C GLN A 154 21.26 -0.96 -1.69
N LEU A 155 20.07 -0.44 -1.36
CA LEU A 155 19.86 0.69 -0.47
C LEU A 155 19.37 0.16 0.89
N ASP A 156 20.19 0.29 1.92
CA ASP A 156 19.84 -0.10 3.28
C ASP A 156 19.65 1.14 4.16
N ASN A 157 18.39 1.53 4.39
CA ASN A 157 17.96 2.68 5.16
C ASN A 157 17.26 2.28 6.47
N GLN A 158 17.63 1.16 7.08
CA GLN A 158 16.98 0.70 8.31
C GLN A 158 17.16 1.69 9.46
N GLY A 159 16.06 2.18 10.04
CA GLY A 159 16.10 3.22 11.08
C GLY A 159 16.72 4.56 10.63
N GLY A 160 17.03 4.72 9.34
CA GLY A 160 17.69 5.90 8.78
C GLY A 160 16.71 6.92 8.19
N LEU A 161 17.23 8.06 7.77
CA LEU A 161 16.49 9.13 7.11
C LEU A 161 17.11 9.45 5.74
N ILE A 162 16.28 9.38 4.70
CA ILE A 162 16.57 9.94 3.38
C ILE A 162 15.50 10.98 3.06
N ASN A 163 15.90 12.25 2.92
CA ASN A 163 14.95 13.33 2.74
C ASN A 163 15.40 14.38 1.69
N ALA A 164 14.44 14.84 0.89
CA ALA A 164 14.62 16.03 0.05
C ALA A 164 13.30 16.82 -0.06
N PRO A 165 13.29 18.14 0.24
CA PRO A 165 12.09 18.96 0.07
C PRO A 165 11.75 19.19 -1.41
N GLY A 166 12.72 19.07 -2.33
CA GLY A 166 12.45 19.03 -3.77
C GLY A 166 12.62 17.62 -4.33
N ALA A 167 13.12 17.52 -5.57
CA ALA A 167 13.19 16.25 -6.28
C ALA A 167 14.04 15.21 -5.53
N LEU A 168 13.46 14.03 -5.30
CA LEU A 168 14.15 12.84 -4.84
C LEU A 168 14.20 11.84 -5.99
N LEU A 169 15.39 11.40 -6.37
CA LEU A 169 15.58 10.48 -7.48
C LEU A 169 16.42 9.28 -7.03
N LEU A 170 15.81 8.10 -7.05
CA LEU A 170 16.48 6.83 -6.78
C LEU A 170 16.67 6.10 -8.12
N LYS A 171 17.92 5.95 -8.56
CA LYS A 171 18.28 5.32 -9.83
C LYS A 171 18.95 3.98 -9.59
N ASN A 172 18.66 3.03 -10.49
CA ASN A 172 19.33 1.74 -10.56
C ASN A 172 19.38 1.06 -9.18
N VAL A 173 18.26 1.02 -8.45
CA VAL A 173 18.21 0.35 -7.16
C VAL A 173 17.71 -1.07 -7.37
N ASN A 174 18.44 -2.06 -6.85
CA ASN A 174 17.99 -3.45 -6.92
C ASN A 174 17.05 -3.79 -5.77
N GLU A 175 17.41 -3.42 -4.54
CA GLU A 175 16.65 -3.70 -3.34
C GLU A 175 16.66 -2.49 -2.41
N VAL A 176 15.52 -2.19 -1.80
CA VAL A 176 15.35 -1.13 -0.81
C VAL A 176 14.93 -1.75 0.52
N LEU A 177 15.81 -1.66 1.52
CA LEU A 177 15.50 -1.97 2.91
C LEU A 177 15.23 -0.66 3.64
N ASN A 178 13.98 -0.44 4.07
CA ASN A 178 13.56 0.77 4.76
C ASN A 178 12.90 0.44 6.11
N GLN A 179 13.28 -0.67 6.75
CA GLN A 179 12.62 -1.08 7.99
C GLN A 179 12.85 -0.06 9.10
N ASN A 180 11.78 0.42 9.73
CA ASN A 180 11.81 1.50 10.72
C ASN A 180 12.47 2.82 10.26
N GLY A 181 12.81 2.94 8.98
CA GLY A 181 13.41 4.14 8.39
C GLY A 181 12.37 5.07 7.76
N GLU A 182 12.84 6.20 7.25
CA GLU A 182 12.03 7.13 6.47
C GLU A 182 12.72 7.50 5.15
N ILE A 183 11.97 7.38 4.05
CA ILE A 183 12.33 7.94 2.74
C ILE A 183 11.21 8.93 2.38
N SER A 184 11.54 10.21 2.26
CA SER A 184 10.52 11.24 2.08
C SER A 184 10.91 12.37 1.13
N SER A 185 9.91 12.90 0.41
CA SER A 185 10.05 14.09 -0.41
C SER A 185 8.78 14.93 -0.49
N ALA A 186 8.91 16.25 -0.63
CA ALA A 186 7.74 17.09 -0.90
C ALA A 186 7.31 17.07 -2.38
N GLN A 187 8.12 16.49 -3.27
CA GLN A 187 7.79 16.30 -4.68
C GLN A 187 7.48 14.84 -5.00
N ALA A 188 7.03 14.62 -6.22
CA ALA A 188 6.80 13.28 -6.74
C ALA A 188 8.13 12.53 -6.87
N PHE A 189 8.14 11.25 -6.54
CA PHE A 189 9.29 10.40 -6.78
C PHE A 189 8.88 8.95 -7.06
N THR A 190 9.84 8.20 -7.59
CA THR A 190 9.66 6.80 -7.98
C THR A 190 10.59 5.89 -7.20
N VAL A 191 10.08 4.75 -6.74
CA VAL A 191 10.88 3.60 -6.33
C VAL A 191 10.72 2.52 -7.38
N ASN A 192 11.79 2.24 -8.13
CA ASN A 192 11.85 1.15 -9.10
C ASN A 192 12.91 0.15 -8.64
N ALA A 193 12.47 -1.04 -8.20
CA ALA A 193 13.32 -2.04 -7.56
C ALA A 193 12.77 -3.46 -7.75
N GLN A 194 13.57 -4.48 -7.46
CA GLN A 194 13.11 -5.87 -7.39
C GLN A 194 12.25 -6.09 -6.14
N GLN A 195 12.70 -5.56 -5.01
CA GLN A 195 12.05 -5.70 -3.71
C GLN A 195 12.13 -4.39 -2.93
N LEU A 196 11.08 -4.11 -2.17
CA LEU A 196 11.01 -3.02 -1.21
C LEU A 196 10.45 -3.58 0.10
N ASP A 197 11.23 -3.50 1.17
CA ASP A 197 10.78 -3.81 2.51
C ASP A 197 10.68 -2.52 3.34
N ASN A 198 9.46 -2.07 3.56
CA ASN A 198 9.07 -0.89 4.34
C ASN A 198 8.48 -1.27 5.71
N SER A 199 8.87 -2.42 6.28
CA SER A 199 8.29 -2.90 7.55
C SER A 199 8.57 -1.93 8.71
N GLY A 200 7.52 -1.41 9.36
CA GLY A 200 7.63 -0.35 10.37
C GLY A 200 8.20 0.99 9.85
N GLY A 201 8.50 1.08 8.55
CA GLY A 201 9.11 2.24 7.91
C GLY A 201 8.08 3.21 7.34
N LYS A 202 8.59 4.30 6.77
CA LYS A 202 7.79 5.35 6.13
C LYS A 202 8.31 5.65 4.73
N LEU A 203 7.38 5.69 3.78
CA LEU A 203 7.61 6.16 2.42
C LEU A 203 6.60 7.27 2.11
N LEU A 204 7.06 8.52 2.09
CA LEU A 204 6.19 9.70 2.14
C LEU A 204 6.41 10.64 0.96
N SER A 205 5.34 11.00 0.25
CA SER A 205 5.37 12.08 -0.76
C SER A 205 4.29 13.13 -0.50
N ASN A 206 4.57 14.41 -0.76
CA ASN A 206 3.50 15.41 -0.83
C ASN A 206 2.81 15.49 -2.21
N GLN A 207 3.30 14.73 -3.19
CA GLN A 207 2.74 14.63 -4.55
C GLN A 207 2.50 13.15 -4.92
N LEU A 208 2.76 12.75 -6.17
CA LEU A 208 2.60 11.37 -6.63
C LEU A 208 3.80 10.51 -6.17
N LEU A 209 3.49 9.39 -5.53
CA LEU A 209 4.46 8.34 -5.26
C LEU A 209 4.24 7.19 -6.25
N THR A 210 5.25 6.88 -7.05
CA THR A 210 5.21 5.76 -8.00
C THR A 210 6.05 4.59 -7.49
N LEU A 211 5.46 3.40 -7.37
CA LEU A 211 6.14 2.17 -6.96
C LEU A 211 6.10 1.16 -8.11
N ARG A 212 7.28 0.79 -8.61
CA ARG A 212 7.46 -0.23 -9.63
C ARG A 212 8.32 -1.34 -9.02
N ILE A 213 7.66 -2.29 -8.35
CA ILE A 213 8.32 -3.34 -7.58
C ILE A 213 8.15 -4.67 -8.30
N ALA A 214 9.23 -5.23 -8.84
CA ALA A 214 9.08 -6.40 -9.70
C ALA A 214 8.57 -7.66 -8.95
N ARG A 215 8.93 -7.81 -7.67
CA ARG A 215 8.61 -9.00 -6.87
C ARG A 215 7.76 -8.67 -5.65
N ALA A 216 8.39 -8.22 -4.56
CA ALA A 216 7.73 -8.13 -3.26
C ALA A 216 7.79 -6.71 -2.72
N LEU A 217 6.61 -6.17 -2.41
CA LEU A 217 6.43 -4.96 -1.61
C LEU A 217 5.96 -5.36 -0.21
N THR A 218 6.83 -5.27 0.77
CA THR A 218 6.48 -5.50 2.18
C THR A 218 6.24 -4.15 2.86
N ASN A 219 5.07 -3.98 3.45
CA ASN A 219 4.66 -2.78 4.20
C ASN A 219 4.08 -3.16 5.57
N VAL A 220 4.62 -4.22 6.19
CA VAL A 220 4.11 -4.75 7.46
C VAL A 220 4.30 -3.71 8.57
N LYS A 221 3.21 -3.25 9.19
CA LYS A 221 3.22 -2.14 10.16
C LYS A 221 3.88 -0.84 9.65
N GLY A 222 4.12 -0.75 8.34
CA GLY A 222 4.72 0.39 7.68
C GLY A 222 3.68 1.40 7.23
N MET A 223 4.16 2.53 6.73
CA MET A 223 3.33 3.58 6.15
C MET A 223 3.85 3.94 4.76
N ILE A 224 2.97 3.86 3.77
CA ILE A 224 3.15 4.43 2.44
C ILE A 224 2.04 5.48 2.28
N ALA A 225 2.42 6.74 2.16
CA ALA A 225 1.46 7.85 2.13
C ALA A 225 1.86 8.92 1.11
N ALA A 226 0.90 9.31 0.27
CA ALA A 226 1.15 10.34 -0.73
C ALA A 226 -0.09 11.18 -1.06
N ALA A 227 0.08 12.23 -1.88
CA ALA A 227 -1.09 12.88 -2.48
C ALA A 227 -1.74 11.96 -3.52
N GLY A 228 -0.95 11.24 -4.31
CA GLY A 228 -1.41 10.17 -5.20
C GLY A 228 -0.47 8.98 -5.07
N VAL A 229 -0.98 7.76 -5.24
CA VAL A 229 -0.13 6.56 -5.27
C VAL A 229 -0.45 5.76 -6.54
N ASP A 230 0.59 5.44 -7.31
CA ASP A 230 0.57 4.46 -8.41
C ASP A 230 1.55 3.35 -8.05
N ALA A 231 1.03 2.16 -7.74
CA ALA A 231 1.83 1.04 -7.26
C ALA A 231 1.58 -0.23 -8.06
N THR A 232 2.69 -0.87 -8.47
CA THR A 232 2.70 -2.18 -9.11
C THR A 232 3.64 -3.12 -8.34
N ALA A 233 3.16 -4.31 -8.02
CA ALA A 233 3.95 -5.37 -7.38
C ALA A 233 3.48 -6.76 -7.84
N ASN A 234 4.32 -7.80 -7.70
CA ASN A 234 3.82 -9.17 -7.81
C ASN A 234 3.12 -9.59 -6.52
N THR A 235 3.73 -9.36 -5.37
CA THR A 235 3.10 -9.57 -4.06
C THR A 235 3.18 -8.30 -3.22
N LEU A 236 2.11 -8.03 -2.45
CA LEU A 236 2.08 -6.96 -1.46
C LEU A 236 1.65 -7.55 -0.11
N ASP A 237 2.47 -7.35 0.91
CA ASP A 237 2.11 -7.60 2.30
C ASP A 237 1.92 -6.27 3.05
N ASN A 238 0.66 -5.91 3.30
CA ASN A 238 0.23 -4.74 4.06
C ASN A 238 -0.32 -5.13 5.45
N THR A 239 0.15 -6.24 6.04
CA THR A 239 -0.33 -6.70 7.36
C THR A 239 -0.05 -5.66 8.45
N GLY A 240 -1.11 -5.15 9.07
CA GLY A 240 -1.05 -4.04 10.03
C GLY A 240 -0.46 -2.74 9.48
N GLY A 241 -0.22 -2.65 8.17
CA GLY A 241 0.35 -1.49 7.50
C GLY A 241 -0.70 -0.50 7.03
N THR A 242 -0.23 0.68 6.61
CA THR A 242 -1.05 1.70 5.96
C THR A 242 -0.52 2.02 4.57
N LEU A 243 -1.40 1.93 3.59
CA LEU A 243 -1.19 2.37 2.21
C LEU A 243 -2.29 3.38 1.88
N THR A 244 -1.95 4.67 1.85
CA THR A 244 -2.94 5.76 1.81
C THR A 244 -2.65 6.83 0.76
N SER A 245 -3.71 7.36 0.16
CA SER A 245 -3.66 8.47 -0.80
C SER A 245 -4.69 9.56 -0.49
N ARG A 246 -4.29 10.83 -0.60
CA ARG A 246 -5.21 11.99 -0.51
C ARG A 246 -6.01 12.24 -1.79
N ASN A 247 -5.58 11.66 -2.92
CA ASN A 247 -6.25 11.69 -4.20
C ASN A 247 -6.57 10.25 -4.61
N ASN A 248 -6.23 9.87 -5.84
CA ASN A 248 -6.41 8.52 -6.35
C ASN A 248 -5.31 7.58 -5.85
N LEU A 249 -5.68 6.31 -5.73
CA LEU A 249 -4.75 5.22 -5.48
C LEU A 249 -4.99 4.14 -6.54
N ASP A 250 -4.00 3.93 -7.40
CA ASP A 250 -3.98 2.85 -8.38
C ASP A 250 -3.00 1.77 -7.90
N LEU A 251 -3.54 0.61 -7.51
CA LEU A 251 -2.78 -0.53 -7.02
C LEU A 251 -2.98 -1.75 -7.92
N THR A 252 -1.92 -2.18 -8.60
CA THR A 252 -1.91 -3.44 -9.34
C THR A 252 -1.01 -4.44 -8.64
N VAL A 253 -1.60 -5.55 -8.19
CA VAL A 253 -0.85 -6.67 -7.61
C VAL A 253 -1.23 -7.93 -8.38
N THR A 254 -0.25 -8.61 -8.98
CA THR A 254 -0.55 -9.75 -9.88
C THR A 254 -0.64 -11.11 -9.17
N GLY A 255 -0.15 -11.19 -7.95
CA GLY A 255 -0.16 -12.37 -7.09
C GLY A 255 -0.98 -12.13 -5.82
N LEU A 256 -0.40 -12.47 -4.67
CA LEU A 256 -1.05 -12.30 -3.37
C LEU A 256 -0.98 -10.84 -2.89
N LEU A 257 -2.14 -10.29 -2.54
CA LEU A 257 -2.31 -9.04 -1.82
C LEU A 257 -2.81 -9.36 -0.40
N THR A 258 -1.92 -9.31 0.58
CA THR A 258 -2.28 -9.50 2.00
C THR A 258 -2.54 -8.13 2.63
N ASN A 259 -3.75 -7.93 3.14
CA ASN A 259 -4.16 -6.74 3.88
C ASN A 259 -4.86 -7.18 5.17
N ARG A 260 -4.10 -7.73 6.11
CA ARG A 260 -4.64 -8.35 7.33
C ARG A 260 -4.30 -7.54 8.57
N ASP A 261 -4.86 -7.95 9.72
CA ASP A 261 -4.49 -7.47 11.06
C ASP A 261 -4.53 -5.93 11.20
N LYS A 262 -5.66 -5.34 10.84
CA LYS A 262 -5.88 -3.88 10.74
C LYS A 262 -5.08 -3.19 9.65
N GLY A 263 -4.61 -3.94 8.66
CA GLY A 263 -4.08 -3.40 7.41
C GLY A 263 -5.10 -2.46 6.76
N LEU A 264 -4.63 -1.30 6.31
CA LEU A 264 -5.43 -0.27 5.69
C LEU A 264 -4.91 0.04 4.29
N ILE A 265 -5.78 -0.08 3.29
CA ILE A 265 -5.59 0.44 1.94
C ILE A 265 -6.71 1.44 1.70
N ASN A 266 -6.40 2.72 1.54
CA ASN A 266 -7.44 3.73 1.31
C ASN A 266 -7.03 4.87 0.36
N ALA A 267 -8.04 5.41 -0.32
CA ALA A 267 -7.92 6.62 -1.12
C ALA A 267 -9.06 7.58 -0.77
N ALA A 268 -8.75 8.86 -0.57
CA ALA A 268 -9.80 9.87 -0.35
C ALA A 268 -10.61 10.17 -1.62
N GLN A 269 -10.08 9.86 -2.81
CA GLN A 269 -10.82 9.88 -4.07
C GLN A 269 -11.04 8.45 -4.60
N ALA A 270 -10.64 8.15 -5.83
CA ALA A 270 -10.85 6.82 -6.41
C ALA A 270 -9.78 5.84 -5.91
N LEU A 271 -10.21 4.67 -5.47
CA LEU A 271 -9.34 3.53 -5.19
C LEU A 271 -9.55 2.47 -6.28
N LYS A 272 -8.48 2.08 -6.96
CA LYS A 272 -8.45 0.95 -7.88
C LYS A 272 -7.48 -0.10 -7.37
N VAL A 273 -7.96 -1.33 -7.24
CA VAL A 273 -7.15 -2.50 -6.86
C VAL A 273 -7.38 -3.58 -7.91
N GLY A 274 -6.32 -4.07 -8.56
CA GLY A 274 -6.46 -4.96 -9.72
C GLY A 274 -5.48 -6.14 -9.76
N LYS A 275 -5.98 -7.26 -10.30
CA LYS A 275 -5.27 -8.51 -10.69
C LYS A 275 -4.81 -9.44 -9.55
N ALA A 276 -5.24 -9.18 -8.33
CA ALA A 276 -4.73 -9.87 -7.14
C ALA A 276 -5.62 -11.03 -6.68
N SER A 277 -5.02 -11.98 -5.96
CA SER A 277 -5.73 -12.71 -4.91
C SER A 277 -5.68 -11.87 -3.64
N LEU A 278 -6.80 -11.27 -3.26
CA LEU A 278 -6.90 -10.39 -2.10
C LEU A 278 -7.24 -11.19 -0.84
N ASP A 279 -6.41 -11.07 0.18
CA ASP A 279 -6.71 -11.48 1.53
C ASP A 279 -6.87 -10.27 2.44
N ASN A 280 -8.11 -9.96 2.79
CA ASN A 280 -8.51 -8.81 3.58
C ASN A 280 -9.04 -9.18 4.98
N GLN A 281 -8.59 -10.32 5.53
CA GLN A 281 -9.05 -10.77 6.85
C GLN A 281 -8.70 -9.77 7.95
N ASN A 282 -9.71 -9.26 8.67
CA ASN A 282 -9.53 -8.20 9.68
C ASN A 282 -8.81 -6.94 9.11
N GLY A 283 -8.89 -6.71 7.81
CA GLY A 283 -8.34 -5.55 7.10
C GLY A 283 -9.40 -4.62 6.55
N GLN A 284 -8.96 -3.49 5.98
CA GLN A 284 -9.82 -2.46 5.42
C GLN A 284 -9.34 -2.03 4.03
N VAL A 285 -10.24 -2.06 3.05
CA VAL A 285 -10.06 -1.52 1.70
C VAL A 285 -11.15 -0.47 1.46
N LEU A 286 -10.76 0.82 1.41
CA LEU A 286 -11.69 1.94 1.47
C LEU A 286 -11.52 2.92 0.29
N GLY A 287 -12.55 3.09 -0.53
CA GLY A 287 -12.59 4.08 -1.62
C GLY A 287 -13.47 5.27 -1.30
N GLY A 288 -12.96 6.50 -1.44
CA GLY A 288 -13.72 7.72 -1.16
C GLY A 288 -14.82 8.00 -2.18
N THR A 289 -14.46 8.29 -3.43
CA THR A 289 -15.44 8.61 -4.48
C THR A 289 -15.87 7.40 -5.30
N SER A 290 -14.98 6.40 -5.41
CA SER A 290 -15.25 5.12 -6.03
C SER A 290 -14.25 4.07 -5.55
N LEU A 291 -14.68 2.82 -5.53
CA LEU A 291 -13.84 1.64 -5.38
C LEU A 291 -14.03 0.72 -6.58
N ILE A 292 -12.96 0.48 -7.33
CA ILE A 292 -12.90 -0.54 -8.38
C ILE A 292 -11.99 -1.65 -7.88
N LEU A 293 -12.52 -2.87 -7.76
CA LEU A 293 -11.78 -4.04 -7.28
C LEU A 293 -11.91 -5.18 -8.30
N ASP A 294 -10.82 -5.44 -9.02
CA ASP A 294 -10.70 -6.54 -9.97
C ASP A 294 -9.77 -7.62 -9.39
N ALA A 295 -10.31 -8.75 -8.96
CA ALA A 295 -9.54 -9.78 -8.24
C ALA A 295 -9.78 -11.19 -8.81
N THR A 296 -8.84 -12.11 -8.60
CA THR A 296 -9.08 -13.54 -8.89
C THR A 296 -9.96 -14.15 -7.81
N SER A 297 -9.68 -13.81 -6.55
CA SER A 297 -10.36 -14.28 -5.36
C SER A 297 -10.22 -13.25 -4.26
N ILE A 298 -11.25 -13.13 -3.43
CA ILE A 298 -11.28 -12.22 -2.28
C ILE A 298 -11.68 -13.03 -1.05
N ASN A 299 -10.79 -13.05 -0.05
CA ASN A 299 -11.11 -13.47 1.30
C ASN A 299 -11.29 -12.21 2.15
N ASN A 300 -12.55 -11.84 2.41
CA ASN A 300 -12.95 -10.71 3.23
C ASN A 300 -13.52 -11.17 4.58
N THR A 301 -13.12 -12.36 5.05
CA THR A 301 -13.67 -12.94 6.28
C THR A 301 -13.09 -12.28 7.54
N ALA A 302 -13.50 -12.75 8.73
CA ALA A 302 -12.93 -12.33 10.02
C ALA A 302 -13.01 -10.80 10.23
N LYS A 303 -14.19 -10.22 9.99
CA LYS A 303 -14.45 -8.77 10.06
C LYS A 303 -13.63 -7.93 9.06
N GLY A 304 -13.24 -8.52 7.93
CA GLY A 304 -12.74 -7.75 6.80
C GLY A 304 -13.78 -6.74 6.29
N LEU A 305 -13.31 -5.55 5.92
CA LEU A 305 -14.14 -4.48 5.40
C LEU A 305 -13.68 -4.06 4.00
N ILE A 306 -14.59 -4.13 3.05
CA ILE A 306 -14.45 -3.52 1.72
C ILE A 306 -15.57 -2.49 1.60
N ASN A 307 -15.23 -1.20 1.53
CA ASN A 307 -16.23 -0.14 1.55
C ASN A 307 -15.93 0.97 0.54
N SER A 308 -16.99 1.58 0.01
CA SER A 308 -16.88 2.89 -0.63
C SER A 308 -17.89 3.91 -0.10
N THR A 309 -17.44 5.13 0.14
CA THR A 309 -18.34 6.29 0.34
C THR A 309 -18.87 6.85 -0.99
N GLY A 310 -18.60 6.17 -2.10
CA GLY A 310 -19.17 6.43 -3.40
C GLY A 310 -19.63 5.13 -4.05
N THR A 311 -19.30 4.94 -5.33
CA THR A 311 -19.68 3.73 -6.08
C THR A 311 -18.71 2.59 -5.80
N LEU A 312 -19.19 1.34 -5.86
CA LEU A 312 -18.36 0.16 -5.71
C LEU A 312 -18.59 -0.81 -6.87
N ASN A 313 -17.55 -1.03 -7.68
CA ASN A 313 -17.55 -2.01 -8.75
C ASN A 313 -16.55 -3.11 -8.42
N LEU A 314 -17.04 -4.31 -8.17
CA LEU A 314 -16.22 -5.46 -7.80
C LEU A 314 -16.42 -6.58 -8.80
N THR A 315 -15.33 -6.99 -9.45
CA THR A 315 -15.28 -8.16 -10.33
C THR A 315 -14.34 -9.19 -9.70
N ALA A 316 -14.85 -10.39 -9.41
CA ALA A 316 -13.98 -11.46 -8.89
C ALA A 316 -14.42 -12.87 -9.29
N GLY A 317 -13.47 -13.80 -9.32
CA GLY A 317 -13.79 -15.23 -9.42
C GLY A 317 -14.56 -15.71 -8.19
N SER A 318 -14.13 -15.33 -7.00
CA SER A 318 -14.84 -15.63 -5.76
C SER A 318 -14.77 -14.49 -4.75
N LEU A 319 -15.85 -14.31 -3.99
CA LEU A 319 -15.89 -13.46 -2.80
C LEU A 319 -16.39 -14.29 -1.61
N ASP A 320 -15.53 -14.46 -0.61
CA ASP A 320 -15.93 -14.98 0.71
C ASP A 320 -15.92 -13.82 1.72
N ALA A 321 -17.11 -13.42 2.19
CA ALA A 321 -17.28 -12.42 3.24
C ALA A 321 -17.85 -13.04 4.52
N GLY A 322 -17.61 -14.34 4.74
CA GLY A 322 -17.91 -15.08 5.98
C GLY A 322 -17.43 -14.44 7.29
N ASN A 323 -17.92 -14.97 8.41
CA ASN A 323 -17.40 -14.62 9.75
C ASN A 323 -17.39 -13.11 10.05
N GLY A 324 -18.49 -12.43 9.70
CA GLY A 324 -18.68 -11.00 9.94
C GLY A 324 -17.95 -10.07 8.96
N GLY A 325 -17.48 -10.58 7.82
CA GLY A 325 -17.00 -9.75 6.72
C GLY A 325 -18.10 -8.83 6.17
N GLU A 326 -17.70 -7.67 5.65
CA GLU A 326 -18.61 -6.66 5.12
C GLU A 326 -18.12 -6.11 3.77
N VAL A 327 -19.05 -6.05 2.81
CA VAL A 327 -18.91 -5.30 1.55
C VAL A 327 -20.01 -4.26 1.48
N SER A 328 -19.67 -2.97 1.48
CA SER A 328 -20.67 -1.89 1.55
C SER A 328 -20.38 -0.69 0.64
N ALA A 329 -21.43 0.01 0.18
CA ALA A 329 -21.28 1.23 -0.60
C ALA A 329 -22.45 2.19 -0.37
N THR A 330 -22.18 3.50 -0.34
CA THR A 330 -23.21 4.54 -0.15
C THR A 330 -23.88 4.97 -1.45
N ARG A 331 -23.25 4.72 -2.61
CA ARG A 331 -23.87 4.84 -3.94
C ARG A 331 -24.06 3.45 -4.53
N ASP A 332 -24.29 3.40 -5.84
CA ASP A 332 -24.51 2.14 -6.55
C ASP A 332 -23.34 1.17 -6.36
N MET A 333 -23.69 -0.06 -6.02
CA MET A 333 -22.81 -1.20 -5.92
C MET A 333 -23.11 -2.20 -7.03
N THR A 334 -22.07 -2.62 -7.75
CA THR A 334 -22.14 -3.74 -8.70
C THR A 334 -21.12 -4.80 -8.32
N LEU A 335 -21.61 -6.03 -8.12
CA LEU A 335 -20.80 -7.22 -7.87
C LEU A 335 -20.95 -8.18 -9.05
N VAL A 336 -19.85 -8.53 -9.71
CA VAL A 336 -19.79 -9.50 -10.80
C VAL A 336 -18.92 -10.66 -10.36
N LEU A 337 -19.53 -11.80 -10.07
CA LEU A 337 -18.92 -12.90 -9.33
C LEU A 337 -19.18 -14.28 -9.98
N ASN A 338 -18.24 -15.21 -9.83
CA ASN A 338 -18.53 -16.63 -10.11
C ASN A 338 -18.93 -17.39 -8.83
N ALA A 339 -18.55 -16.89 -7.66
CA ALA A 339 -18.95 -17.46 -6.37
C ALA A 339 -19.06 -16.35 -5.31
N LEU A 340 -20.14 -16.43 -4.51
CA LEU A 340 -20.38 -15.56 -3.35
C LEU A 340 -20.73 -16.43 -2.15
N SER A 341 -19.99 -16.27 -1.06
CA SER A 341 -20.22 -16.94 0.22
C SER A 341 -20.29 -15.90 1.34
N LEU A 342 -21.43 -15.80 2.02
CA LEU A 342 -21.61 -14.84 3.12
C LEU A 342 -21.53 -15.45 4.50
N ASN A 343 -21.96 -16.70 4.76
CA ASN A 343 -21.70 -17.43 6.01
C ASN A 343 -21.60 -16.55 7.29
N GLY A 344 -22.61 -15.72 7.58
CA GLY A 344 -22.61 -14.78 8.74
C GLY A 344 -22.03 -13.37 8.50
N GLY A 345 -21.68 -13.02 7.27
CA GLY A 345 -21.26 -11.69 6.83
C GLY A 345 -22.35 -10.93 6.09
N ARG A 346 -21.98 -9.80 5.47
CA ARG A 346 -22.95 -8.89 4.88
C ARG A 346 -22.51 -8.18 3.59
N VAL A 347 -23.48 -7.92 2.73
CA VAL A 347 -23.40 -7.07 1.55
C VAL A 347 -24.49 -6.01 1.64
N MET A 348 -24.12 -4.73 1.56
CA MET A 348 -25.03 -3.62 1.81
C MET A 348 -24.86 -2.51 0.77
N GLY A 349 -25.93 -2.15 0.05
CA GLY A 349 -25.92 -1.00 -0.85
C GLY A 349 -26.96 0.05 -0.45
N ASP A 350 -26.56 1.30 -0.26
CA ASP A 350 -27.50 2.35 0.15
C ASP A 350 -28.35 2.83 -1.05
N ALA A 351 -27.72 3.21 -2.17
CA ALA A 351 -28.45 3.71 -3.35
C ALA A 351 -28.97 2.60 -4.27
N GLY A 352 -28.21 1.51 -4.39
CA GLY A 352 -28.56 0.38 -5.24
C GLY A 352 -27.52 -0.74 -5.15
N LEU A 353 -27.97 -1.97 -5.30
CA LEU A 353 -27.14 -3.16 -5.28
C LEU A 353 -27.50 -4.07 -6.45
N SER A 354 -26.54 -4.33 -7.33
CA SER A 354 -26.62 -5.32 -8.39
C SER A 354 -25.63 -6.44 -8.12
N ILE A 355 -26.11 -7.67 -8.00
CA ILE A 355 -25.29 -8.87 -7.88
C ILE A 355 -25.52 -9.72 -9.11
N ASP A 356 -24.46 -9.96 -9.88
CA ASP A 356 -24.48 -10.80 -11.06
C ASP A 356 -23.59 -12.03 -10.85
N MET A 357 -24.23 -13.19 -10.79
CA MET A 357 -23.56 -14.47 -10.51
C MET A 357 -23.14 -15.23 -11.77
N GLN A 358 -23.34 -14.65 -12.97
CA GLN A 358 -22.92 -15.23 -14.25
C GLN A 358 -23.41 -16.68 -14.50
N GLY A 359 -24.55 -17.07 -13.95
CA GLY A 359 -25.10 -18.42 -14.03
C GLY A 359 -24.63 -19.38 -12.94
N ASN A 360 -23.99 -18.87 -11.88
CA ASN A 360 -23.52 -19.65 -10.74
C ASN A 360 -24.42 -19.49 -9.51
N ASP A 361 -24.04 -20.17 -8.42
CA ASP A 361 -24.81 -20.23 -7.18
C ASP A 361 -24.42 -19.10 -6.23
N LEU A 362 -25.40 -18.57 -5.51
CA LEU A 362 -25.24 -17.57 -4.46
C LEU A 362 -25.48 -18.23 -3.10
N ASN A 363 -24.49 -18.18 -2.21
CA ASN A 363 -24.60 -18.68 -0.85
C ASN A 363 -24.68 -17.52 0.18
N ASN A 364 -25.90 -17.25 0.65
CA ASN A 364 -26.22 -16.32 1.75
C ASN A 364 -26.56 -17.05 3.07
N LEU A 365 -25.98 -18.22 3.32
CA LEU A 365 -26.20 -18.97 4.56
C LEU A 365 -25.89 -18.09 5.79
N GLY A 366 -26.90 -17.81 6.61
CA GLY A 366 -26.76 -16.96 7.81
C GLY A 366 -26.30 -15.52 7.54
N GLY A 367 -26.22 -15.10 6.29
CA GLY A 367 -25.69 -13.79 5.89
C GLY A 367 -26.79 -12.74 5.72
N LEU A 368 -26.38 -11.52 5.41
CA LEU A 368 -27.26 -10.38 5.13
C LEU A 368 -26.94 -9.78 3.77
N ILE A 369 -27.92 -9.70 2.89
CA ILE A 369 -27.89 -8.91 1.67
C ILE A 369 -29.00 -7.87 1.78
N THR A 370 -28.66 -6.59 1.82
CA THR A 370 -29.65 -5.52 1.88
C THR A 370 -29.36 -4.40 0.90
N ALA A 371 -30.43 -3.81 0.38
CA ALA A 371 -30.37 -2.58 -0.39
C ALA A 371 -31.41 -1.57 0.11
N ASP A 372 -30.97 -0.40 0.55
CA ASP A 372 -31.88 0.71 0.88
C ASP A 372 -32.50 1.33 -0.39
N GLY A 373 -31.89 1.08 -1.55
CA GLY A 373 -32.44 1.35 -2.87
C GLY A 373 -32.82 0.08 -3.62
N SER A 374 -32.60 0.09 -4.94
CA SER A 374 -32.95 -1.06 -5.79
C SER A 374 -32.02 -2.26 -5.53
N LEU A 375 -32.60 -3.47 -5.49
CA LEU A 375 -31.85 -4.72 -5.47
C LEU A 375 -32.06 -5.48 -6.78
N ALA A 376 -30.99 -5.79 -7.49
CA ALA A 376 -30.99 -6.63 -8.68
C ALA A 376 -30.16 -7.89 -8.44
N LEU A 377 -30.80 -9.05 -8.61
CA LEU A 377 -30.17 -10.36 -8.53
C LEU A 377 -30.17 -10.98 -9.93
N ASN A 378 -29.01 -10.94 -10.59
CA ASN A 378 -28.87 -11.25 -12.00
C ASN A 378 -28.19 -12.61 -12.20
N ARG A 379 -28.74 -13.40 -13.13
CA ARG A 379 -28.14 -14.67 -13.60
C ARG A 379 -27.73 -15.58 -12.45
N ILE A 380 -28.61 -15.78 -11.47
CA ILE A 380 -28.39 -16.72 -10.37
C ILE A 380 -28.94 -18.08 -10.77
N ARG A 381 -28.15 -19.15 -10.59
CA ARG A 381 -28.64 -20.51 -10.79
C ARG A 381 -29.41 -21.00 -9.58
N ASP A 382 -28.75 -21.08 -8.43
CA ASP A 382 -29.39 -21.43 -7.16
C ASP A 382 -29.05 -20.39 -6.10
N LEU A 383 -30.02 -20.07 -5.25
CA LEU A 383 -29.85 -19.21 -4.07
C LEU A 383 -30.06 -20.03 -2.80
N ASN A 384 -28.99 -20.19 -2.02
CA ASN A 384 -29.07 -20.66 -0.65
C ASN A 384 -29.17 -19.46 0.29
N ASN A 385 -30.35 -19.22 0.84
CA ASN A 385 -30.64 -18.18 1.83
C ASN A 385 -31.02 -18.78 3.20
N GLN A 386 -30.53 -19.99 3.50
CA GLN A 386 -30.85 -20.64 4.77
C GLN A 386 -30.38 -19.78 5.96
N SER A 387 -31.26 -19.51 6.92
CA SER A 387 -30.99 -18.64 8.08
C SER A 387 -30.49 -17.23 7.73
N GLY A 388 -30.48 -16.85 6.45
CA GLY A 388 -30.00 -15.57 5.96
C GLY A 388 -31.14 -14.58 5.74
N GLU A 389 -30.78 -13.35 5.40
CA GLU A 389 -31.72 -12.31 5.01
C GLU A 389 -31.30 -11.70 3.66
N VAL A 390 -32.26 -11.60 2.75
CA VAL A 390 -32.17 -10.82 1.53
C VAL A 390 -33.32 -9.82 1.54
N SER A 391 -33.02 -8.54 1.58
CA SER A 391 -34.03 -7.49 1.70
C SER A 391 -33.77 -6.26 0.84
N SER A 392 -34.84 -5.56 0.48
CA SER A 392 -34.77 -4.28 -0.21
C SER A 392 -35.94 -3.37 0.15
N ALA A 393 -35.68 -2.06 0.22
CA ALA A 393 -36.72 -1.05 0.38
C ALA A 393 -37.57 -0.87 -0.89
N GLN A 394 -37.12 -1.40 -2.03
CA GLN A 394 -37.82 -1.34 -3.31
C GLN A 394 -38.26 -2.72 -3.78
N SER A 395 -39.00 -2.75 -4.89
CA SER A 395 -39.36 -4.00 -5.53
C SER A 395 -38.10 -4.70 -6.02
N PHE A 396 -38.03 -6.01 -5.84
CA PHE A 396 -37.00 -6.81 -6.49
C PHE A 396 -37.55 -8.15 -6.95
N ARG A 397 -36.76 -8.78 -7.81
CA ARG A 397 -37.10 -10.04 -8.44
C ARG A 397 -35.99 -11.05 -8.20
N PHE A 398 -36.38 -12.27 -7.89
CA PHE A 398 -35.52 -13.44 -7.95
C PHE A 398 -35.93 -14.30 -9.14
N ASP A 399 -34.96 -14.65 -9.98
CA ASP A 399 -35.11 -15.65 -11.03
C ASP A 399 -34.01 -16.70 -10.85
N GLY A 400 -34.38 -17.97 -10.74
CA GLY A 400 -33.42 -19.05 -10.61
C GLY A 400 -34.03 -20.44 -10.77
N ARG A 401 -33.18 -21.45 -10.64
CA ARG A 401 -33.61 -22.86 -10.61
C ARG A 401 -34.11 -23.22 -9.22
N THR A 402 -33.31 -22.96 -8.19
CA THR A 402 -33.66 -23.29 -6.80
C THR A 402 -33.52 -22.05 -5.92
N LEU A 403 -34.52 -21.83 -5.08
CA LEU A 403 -34.42 -20.94 -3.93
C LEU A 403 -34.65 -21.75 -2.67
N ASP A 404 -33.64 -21.83 -1.82
CA ASP A 404 -33.75 -22.36 -0.47
C ASP A 404 -33.73 -21.23 0.55
N ASN A 405 -34.91 -20.87 1.05
CA ASN A 405 -35.14 -19.85 2.07
C ASN A 405 -35.43 -20.49 3.44
N SER A 406 -34.95 -21.71 3.71
CA SER A 406 -35.31 -22.40 4.96
C SER A 406 -34.74 -21.68 6.18
N SER A 407 -35.59 -21.34 7.16
CA SER A 407 -35.28 -20.43 8.28
C SER A 407 -34.77 -19.03 7.88
N GLY A 408 -34.83 -18.70 6.59
CA GLY A 408 -34.36 -17.45 6.03
C GLY A 408 -35.47 -16.42 5.86
N LYS A 409 -35.08 -15.25 5.36
CA LYS A 409 -35.97 -14.13 5.06
C LYS A 409 -35.68 -13.57 3.67
N LEU A 410 -36.74 -13.40 2.89
CA LEU A 410 -36.73 -12.71 1.61
C LEU A 410 -37.79 -11.61 1.68
N ILE A 411 -37.39 -10.33 1.78
CA ILE A 411 -38.30 -9.23 2.13
C ILE A 411 -38.18 -8.06 1.16
N SER A 412 -39.27 -7.70 0.49
CA SER A 412 -39.40 -6.41 -0.20
C SER A 412 -40.39 -5.50 0.52
N SER A 413 -40.02 -4.24 0.73
CA SER A 413 -40.96 -3.20 1.19
C SER A 413 -41.97 -2.77 0.11
N ASN A 414 -41.82 -3.27 -1.12
CA ASN A 414 -42.74 -3.06 -2.23
C ASN A 414 -43.21 -4.41 -2.81
N VAL A 415 -43.11 -4.64 -4.12
CA VAL A 415 -43.50 -5.90 -4.75
C VAL A 415 -42.30 -6.85 -4.80
N LEU A 416 -42.48 -8.04 -4.25
CA LEU A 416 -41.53 -9.13 -4.40
C LEU A 416 -42.01 -10.08 -5.50
N THR A 417 -41.18 -10.36 -6.49
CA THR A 417 -41.43 -11.40 -7.49
C THR A 417 -40.39 -12.52 -7.37
N VAL A 418 -40.84 -13.76 -7.22
CA VAL A 418 -39.97 -14.94 -7.12
C VAL A 418 -40.36 -15.93 -8.20
N ASN A 419 -39.41 -16.23 -9.10
CA ASN A 419 -39.57 -17.29 -10.09
C ASN A 419 -38.47 -18.31 -9.88
N ALA A 420 -38.87 -19.47 -9.36
CA ALA A 420 -37.97 -20.57 -9.07
C ALA A 420 -38.60 -21.87 -9.54
N THR A 421 -37.83 -22.76 -10.18
CA THR A 421 -38.34 -24.11 -10.49
C THR A 421 -38.70 -24.84 -9.18
N ASN A 422 -37.80 -24.79 -8.20
CA ASN A 422 -37.98 -25.34 -6.87
C ASN A 422 -37.84 -24.24 -5.81
N LEU A 423 -38.88 -24.03 -5.01
CA LEU A 423 -38.90 -23.07 -3.91
C LEU A 423 -39.07 -23.80 -2.58
N LEU A 424 -38.08 -23.70 -1.69
CA LEU A 424 -38.11 -24.22 -0.32
C LEU A 424 -38.20 -23.04 0.65
N ASN A 425 -39.24 -22.99 1.47
CA ASN A 425 -39.46 -21.94 2.46
C ASN A 425 -39.81 -22.52 3.84
N GLN A 426 -39.12 -23.59 4.25
CA GLN A 426 -39.43 -24.24 5.52
C GLN A 426 -38.96 -23.38 6.70
N ASN A 427 -39.87 -23.03 7.62
CA ASN A 427 -39.60 -22.09 8.72
C ASN A 427 -39.10 -20.70 8.25
N GLY A 428 -39.23 -20.41 6.95
CA GLY A 428 -38.76 -19.18 6.34
C GLY A 428 -39.87 -18.16 6.13
N LEU A 429 -39.48 -16.92 5.85
CA LEU A 429 -40.38 -15.83 5.47
C LEU A 429 -40.05 -15.35 4.05
N ILE A 430 -41.05 -15.36 3.17
CA ILE A 430 -41.01 -14.67 1.89
C ILE A 430 -42.12 -13.62 1.91
N SER A 431 -41.76 -12.34 1.83
CA SER A 431 -42.71 -11.24 2.00
C SER A 431 -42.50 -10.10 1.03
N GLY A 432 -43.57 -9.67 0.36
CA GLY A 432 -43.61 -8.41 -0.38
C GLY A 432 -44.73 -7.54 0.17
N TRP A 433 -44.41 -6.38 0.75
CA TRP A 433 -45.41 -5.60 1.48
C TRP A 433 -46.53 -5.07 0.59
N GLN A 434 -46.23 -4.65 -0.63
CA GLN A 434 -47.23 -4.15 -1.60
C GLN A 434 -47.71 -5.24 -2.57
N GLY A 435 -47.21 -6.47 -2.42
CA GLY A 435 -47.60 -7.61 -3.23
C GLY A 435 -46.51 -8.67 -3.31
N LEU A 436 -46.92 -9.93 -3.39
CA LEU A 436 -46.03 -11.07 -3.53
C LEU A 436 -46.48 -11.93 -4.72
N ASN A 437 -45.62 -12.04 -5.73
CA ASN A 437 -45.81 -12.89 -6.90
C ASN A 437 -44.85 -14.07 -6.85
N ILE A 438 -45.37 -15.29 -6.75
CA ILE A 438 -44.61 -16.53 -6.82
C ILE A 438 -44.95 -17.26 -8.11
N SER A 439 -43.94 -17.69 -8.87
CA SER A 439 -44.12 -18.65 -9.95
C SER A 439 -43.07 -19.77 -9.92
N GLY A 440 -43.44 -20.97 -10.37
CA GLY A 440 -42.52 -22.11 -10.32
C GLY A 440 -43.12 -23.47 -10.70
N ASN A 441 -42.36 -24.53 -10.47
CA ASN A 441 -42.86 -25.90 -10.56
C ASN A 441 -43.32 -26.42 -9.20
N ARG A 442 -42.46 -26.31 -8.18
CA ARG A 442 -42.72 -26.86 -6.85
C ARG A 442 -42.44 -25.82 -5.77
N LEU A 443 -43.38 -25.67 -4.84
CA LEU A 443 -43.27 -24.85 -3.64
C LEU A 443 -43.45 -25.73 -2.39
N ASP A 444 -42.42 -25.79 -1.56
CA ASP A 444 -42.46 -26.38 -0.21
C ASP A 444 -42.45 -25.29 0.85
N ASN A 445 -43.65 -24.94 1.33
CA ASN A 445 -43.88 -23.97 2.40
C ASN A 445 -44.29 -24.67 3.72
N ARG A 446 -43.83 -25.91 3.94
CA ARG A 446 -44.16 -26.64 5.16
C ARG A 446 -43.40 -26.10 6.39
N THR A 447 -43.75 -26.62 7.56
CA THR A 447 -42.93 -26.45 8.78
C THR A 447 -42.81 -24.98 9.20
N ASN A 448 -43.93 -24.31 9.43
CA ASN A 448 -44.03 -22.88 9.77
C ASN A 448 -43.51 -21.92 8.68
N GLY A 449 -43.41 -22.35 7.41
CA GLY A 449 -43.11 -21.46 6.31
C GLY A 449 -44.19 -20.39 6.11
N THR A 450 -43.80 -19.15 5.84
CA THR A 450 -44.73 -18.03 5.60
C THR A 450 -44.45 -17.35 4.27
N LEU A 451 -45.46 -17.33 3.40
CA LEU A 451 -45.56 -16.43 2.26
C LEU A 451 -46.56 -15.34 2.64
N SER A 452 -46.14 -14.07 2.60
CA SER A 452 -47.02 -12.97 3.00
C SER A 452 -46.98 -11.77 2.07
N SER A 453 -48.13 -11.13 1.91
CA SER A 453 -48.25 -9.74 1.51
C SER A 453 -48.95 -8.98 2.62
N ARG A 454 -48.52 -7.73 2.88
CA ARG A 454 -49.07 -6.93 3.99
C ARG A 454 -50.22 -6.02 3.54
N ASN A 455 -50.10 -5.47 2.34
CA ASN A 455 -50.95 -4.41 1.80
C ASN A 455 -51.37 -4.66 0.35
N GLY A 456 -50.88 -5.73 -0.29
CA GLY A 456 -51.25 -6.12 -1.65
C GLY A 456 -51.62 -7.58 -1.78
N ASN A 457 -51.75 -8.07 -3.01
CA ASN A 457 -52.14 -9.45 -3.26
C ASN A 457 -50.95 -10.42 -3.12
N LEU A 458 -51.24 -11.62 -2.61
CA LEU A 458 -50.42 -12.81 -2.79
C LEU A 458 -50.92 -13.60 -4.02
N VAL A 459 -50.08 -13.71 -5.05
CA VAL A 459 -50.35 -14.51 -6.26
C VAL A 459 -49.34 -15.64 -6.35
N THR A 460 -49.82 -16.88 -6.46
CA THR A 460 -48.96 -18.08 -6.60
C THR A 460 -49.39 -18.87 -7.83
N THR A 461 -48.49 -18.99 -8.82
CA THR A 461 -48.71 -19.71 -10.09
C THR A 461 -47.74 -20.88 -10.20
N LEU A 462 -48.21 -22.10 -9.98
CA LEU A 462 -47.38 -23.31 -9.99
C LEU A 462 -47.80 -24.25 -11.11
N THR A 463 -46.81 -24.85 -11.76
CA THR A 463 -47.05 -25.91 -12.78
C THR A 463 -47.10 -27.31 -12.18
N GLY A 464 -46.67 -27.47 -10.92
CA GLY A 464 -46.63 -28.73 -10.19
C GLY A 464 -47.21 -28.61 -8.78
N GLU A 465 -46.42 -28.93 -7.77
CA GLU A 465 -46.91 -29.13 -6.40
C GLU A 465 -46.82 -27.88 -5.51
N LEU A 466 -47.86 -27.70 -4.68
CA LEU A 466 -47.82 -26.85 -3.49
C LEU A 466 -47.89 -27.73 -2.24
N LEU A 467 -46.82 -27.73 -1.44
CA LEU A 467 -46.81 -28.34 -0.11
C LEU A 467 -46.90 -27.25 0.96
N ASN A 468 -48.09 -27.07 1.56
CA ASN A 468 -48.34 -26.08 2.60
C ASN A 468 -48.97 -26.73 3.85
N GLY A 469 -48.17 -27.48 4.60
CA GLY A 469 -48.59 -28.24 5.79
C GLY A 469 -47.66 -28.02 6.99
N GLY A 470 -48.01 -28.50 8.18
CA GLY A 470 -47.20 -28.26 9.39
C GLY A 470 -47.09 -26.76 9.73
N ASN A 471 -48.24 -26.08 9.82
CA ASN A 471 -48.37 -24.63 10.05
C ASN A 471 -47.81 -23.72 8.94
N GLY A 472 -47.66 -24.22 7.71
CA GLY A 472 -47.38 -23.37 6.55
C GLY A 472 -48.51 -22.36 6.31
N ALA A 473 -48.15 -21.10 6.04
CA ALA A 473 -49.08 -20.00 5.88
C ALA A 473 -48.87 -19.26 4.54
N LEU A 474 -49.96 -19.04 3.80
CA LEU A 474 -50.05 -18.12 2.67
C LEU A 474 -51.05 -17.04 3.08
N VAL A 475 -50.59 -15.80 3.25
CA VAL A 475 -51.38 -14.70 3.82
C VAL A 475 -51.26 -13.46 2.92
N SER A 476 -52.35 -12.73 2.75
CA SER A 476 -52.41 -11.52 1.93
C SER A 476 -53.11 -10.39 2.67
#